data_AF-H8GDL6-F1
#
_entry.id   AF-H8GDL6-F1
#
_cell.length_a   1.000
_cell.length_b   1.000
_cell.length_c   1.000
_cell.angle_alpha   90.00
_cell.angle_beta   90.00
_cell.angle_gamma   90.00
#
_symmetry.space_group_name_H-M   'P 1'
#
loop_
_entity.id
_entity.type
_entity.pdbx_description
1 polymer ?
#
loop_
_entity_poly.entity_id
_entity_poly.type
_entity_poly.pdbx_seq_one_letter_code
_entity_poly.pdbx_strand_id
1 'polypeptide(L)'
;MSTETDSRTDVPADRAGSAVPPTTAVDAVGAVGAVDGGAADPAEQSPDAAPPSPPTTPCTVVWSRGRPYVLESGSGRPRWMGVDHHGRPQALTGEALRKQGWSYHRSS
;
A
#
# COMPACT_ATOMS: atom_id res chain seq x y z
N MET A 1 3.62 -12.59 64.40
CA MET A 1 3.17 -11.75 63.27
C MET A 1 3.50 -12.51 62.01
N SER A 2 2.49 -13.20 61.46
CA SER A 2 2.67 -14.21 60.41
C SER A 2 2.44 -13.61 59.02
N THR A 3 3.43 -13.84 58.16
CA THR A 3 3.43 -14.09 56.70
C THR A 3 2.37 -13.46 55.79
N GLU A 4 2.89 -12.64 54.86
CA GLU A 4 2.80 -12.76 53.39
C GLU A 4 1.41 -12.90 52.76
N THR A 5 1.07 -11.97 51.87
CA THR A 5 0.02 -12.14 50.85
C THR A 5 0.59 -11.70 49.51
N ASP A 6 0.99 -12.71 48.76
CA ASP A 6 1.19 -12.72 47.31
C ASP A 6 -0.15 -12.41 46.61
N SER A 7 -0.11 -11.60 45.55
CA SER A 7 -1.23 -11.48 44.61
C SER A 7 -0.69 -11.34 43.21
N ARG A 8 -0.15 -12.46 42.73
CA ARG A 8 0.06 -12.80 41.34
C ARG A 8 -1.30 -12.83 40.61
N THR A 9 -1.54 -11.90 39.69
CA THR A 9 -2.60 -12.05 38.68
C THR A 9 -1.96 -12.40 37.36
N ASP A 10 -2.19 -13.67 37.02
CA ASP A 10 -1.99 -14.35 35.75
C ASP A 10 -2.81 -13.67 34.62
N VAL A 11 -2.17 -13.36 33.49
CA VAL A 11 -2.85 -13.03 32.23
C VAL A 11 -2.44 -14.09 31.22
N PRO A 12 -3.36 -14.97 30.78
CA PRO A 12 -3.07 -15.97 29.77
C PRO A 12 -3.25 -15.41 28.35
N ALA A 13 -2.39 -15.88 27.45
CA ALA A 13 -2.75 -16.63 26.24
C ALA A 13 -1.84 -16.31 25.06
N ASP A 14 -0.82 -17.14 24.93
CA ASP A 14 -0.22 -17.55 23.66
C ASP A 14 -1.30 -18.08 22.70
N ARG A 15 -1.35 -17.53 21.47
CA ARG A 15 -1.40 -18.30 20.21
C ARG A 15 -1.71 -17.40 19.02
N ALA A 16 -0.81 -17.40 18.04
CA ALA A 16 -1.02 -18.07 16.75
C ALA A 16 -0.05 -17.50 15.71
N GLY A 17 0.72 -18.41 15.10
CA GLY A 17 1.75 -18.09 14.12
C GLY A 17 1.19 -17.36 12.90
N SER A 18 1.91 -16.31 12.49
CA SER A 18 1.70 -15.64 11.22
C SER A 18 2.31 -16.53 10.12
N ALA A 19 1.50 -17.48 9.63
CA ALA A 19 1.80 -18.22 8.43
C ALA A 19 1.74 -17.27 7.23
N VAL A 20 2.87 -17.10 6.55
CA VAL A 20 2.95 -16.45 5.23
C VAL A 20 2.19 -17.30 4.20
N PRO A 21 1.21 -16.76 3.47
CA PRO A 21 0.66 -17.46 2.30
C PRO A 21 1.66 -17.38 1.14
N PRO A 22 1.88 -18.48 0.37
CA PRO A 22 2.57 -18.37 -0.91
C PRO A 22 1.66 -17.63 -1.90
N THR A 23 2.11 -16.51 -2.46
CA THR A 23 1.42 -15.90 -3.60
C THR A 23 1.87 -16.64 -4.85
N THR A 24 0.94 -17.41 -5.42
CA THR A 24 1.10 -18.05 -6.73
C THR A 24 1.11 -16.97 -7.80
N ALA A 25 2.13 -17.01 -8.67
CA ALA A 25 2.24 -16.15 -9.83
C ALA A 25 1.05 -16.36 -10.78
N VAL A 26 0.43 -15.26 -11.22
CA VAL A 26 -0.55 -15.29 -12.31
C VAL A 26 0.18 -14.97 -13.62
N ASP A 27 0.16 -15.95 -14.51
CA ASP A 27 0.73 -15.91 -15.86
C ASP A 27 0.03 -14.88 -16.77
N ALA A 28 0.82 -14.40 -17.72
CA ALA A 28 0.49 -13.39 -18.71
C ALA A 28 -0.73 -13.74 -19.58
N VAL A 29 -1.58 -12.74 -19.84
CA VAL A 29 -2.53 -12.78 -20.96
C VAL A 29 -2.03 -11.85 -22.06
N GLY A 30 -1.81 -12.47 -23.22
CA GLY A 30 -1.18 -11.89 -24.39
C GLY A 30 -2.04 -10.98 -25.27
N ALA A 31 -1.35 -10.54 -26.32
CA ALA A 31 -1.62 -9.52 -27.32
C ALA A 31 -2.88 -9.67 -28.19
N VAL A 32 -3.35 -8.53 -28.74
CA VAL A 32 -3.58 -8.24 -30.18
C VAL A 32 -3.66 -6.70 -30.34
N GLY A 33 -3.27 -6.04 -31.42
CA GLY A 33 -2.84 -6.47 -32.74
C GLY A 33 -2.11 -5.35 -33.49
N ALA A 34 -1.54 -5.73 -34.63
CA ALA A 34 -0.79 -4.88 -35.57
C ALA A 34 -1.71 -4.00 -36.44
N VAL A 35 -1.17 -2.88 -36.97
CA VAL A 35 -0.89 -2.73 -38.41
C VAL A 35 -0.01 -1.50 -38.73
N ASP A 36 1.08 -1.79 -39.44
CA ASP A 36 1.83 -1.12 -40.51
C ASP A 36 1.99 0.41 -40.62
N GLY A 37 3.25 0.83 -40.82
CA GLY A 37 3.59 1.94 -41.71
C GLY A 37 4.81 2.78 -41.33
N GLY A 38 5.97 2.50 -41.94
CA GLY A 38 7.00 3.53 -42.16
C GLY A 38 8.42 3.16 -41.76
N ALA A 39 9.20 2.69 -42.74
CA ALA A 39 10.62 2.40 -42.60
C ALA A 39 11.48 3.68 -42.48
N ALA A 40 12.32 3.75 -41.44
CA ALA A 40 13.60 4.45 -41.44
C ALA A 40 14.52 3.87 -40.35
N ASP A 41 15.67 3.34 -40.79
CA ASP A 41 16.92 2.97 -40.10
C ASP A 41 16.91 2.07 -38.83
N PRO A 42 17.59 0.90 -38.86
CA PRO A 42 17.86 0.10 -37.66
C PRO A 42 19.12 0.61 -36.96
N ALA A 43 19.02 1.71 -36.21
CA ALA A 43 19.93 1.91 -35.09
C ALA A 43 19.48 0.94 -33.97
N GLU A 44 20.33 -0.03 -33.65
CA GLU A 44 20.16 -1.04 -32.59
C GLU A 44 19.57 -0.45 -31.30
N GLN A 45 18.25 -0.46 -31.18
CA GLN A 45 17.59 -0.51 -29.89
C GLN A 45 17.63 -1.97 -29.48
N SER A 46 18.65 -2.36 -28.70
CA SER A 46 18.65 -3.66 -28.04
C SER A 46 17.30 -3.81 -27.30
N PRO A 47 16.43 -4.77 -27.68
CA PRO A 47 15.10 -4.90 -27.10
C PRO A 47 15.11 -5.53 -25.69
N ASP A 48 16.25 -5.47 -25.00
CA ASP A 48 16.50 -6.15 -23.73
C ASP A 48 16.68 -5.17 -22.56
N ALA A 49 16.06 -3.98 -22.64
CA ALA A 49 15.89 -3.13 -21.47
C ALA A 49 14.57 -3.51 -20.80
N ALA A 50 14.61 -4.51 -19.91
CA ALA A 50 13.49 -4.79 -19.01
C ALA A 50 13.02 -3.47 -18.36
N PRO A 51 11.70 -3.25 -18.22
CA PRO A 51 11.20 -2.01 -17.64
C PRO A 51 11.83 -1.79 -16.26
N PRO A 52 12.21 -0.55 -15.91
CA PRO A 52 12.79 -0.28 -14.61
C PRO A 52 11.79 -0.73 -13.53
N SER A 53 12.29 -1.50 -12.56
CA SER A 53 11.49 -1.88 -11.39
C SER A 53 10.95 -0.61 -10.71
N PRO A 54 9.66 -0.59 -10.30
CA PRO A 54 9.09 0.58 -9.67
C PRO A 54 9.85 0.90 -8.37
N PRO A 55 10.05 2.18 -8.03
CA PRO A 55 10.66 2.55 -6.75
C PRO A 55 9.80 2.01 -5.60
N THR A 56 10.37 1.18 -4.74
CA THR A 56 9.67 0.49 -3.63
C THR A 56 9.79 1.23 -2.31
N THR A 57 9.78 2.57 -2.32
CA THR A 57 9.81 3.34 -1.08
C THR A 57 8.60 2.95 -0.22
N PRO A 58 8.80 2.54 1.05
CA PRO A 58 7.69 2.17 1.91
C PRO A 58 6.79 3.39 2.13
N CYS A 59 5.48 3.19 2.03
CA CYS A 59 4.49 4.22 2.29
C CYS A 59 3.43 3.71 3.27
N THR A 60 2.90 4.62 4.09
CA THR A 60 1.79 4.29 4.98
C THR A 60 0.49 4.50 4.25
N VAL A 61 -0.40 3.51 4.29
CA VAL A 61 -1.74 3.59 3.71
C VAL A 61 -2.78 3.47 4.81
N VAL A 62 -3.79 4.33 4.75
CA VAL A 62 -4.98 4.26 5.62
C VAL A 62 -6.24 4.37 4.77
N TRP A 63 -7.36 3.96 5.35
CA TRP A 63 -8.67 3.97 4.70
C TRP A 63 -9.56 5.00 5.37
N SER A 64 -10.20 5.86 4.58
CA SER A 64 -11.25 6.76 5.06
C SER A 64 -12.42 6.72 4.09
N ARG A 65 -13.64 6.57 4.60
CA ARG A 65 -14.87 6.50 3.80
C ARG A 65 -14.80 5.47 2.65
N GLY A 66 -14.17 4.32 2.92
CA GLY A 66 -13.99 3.23 1.94
C GLY A 66 -12.93 3.47 0.87
N ARG A 67 -12.11 4.53 0.98
CA ARG A 67 -11.10 4.92 -0.01
C ARG A 67 -9.69 4.94 0.60
N PRO A 68 -8.65 4.56 -0.16
CA PRO A 68 -7.29 4.57 0.33
C PRO A 68 -6.70 5.99 0.31
N TYR A 69 -5.87 6.28 1.30
CA TYR A 69 -5.06 7.49 1.41
C TYR A 69 -3.62 7.09 1.74
N VAL A 70 -2.66 7.61 0.98
CA VAL A 70 -1.23 7.35 1.13
C VAL A 70 -0.56 8.54 1.80
N LEU A 71 0.29 8.28 2.79
CA LEU A 71 1.12 9.30 3.40
C LEU A 71 2.30 9.65 2.48
N GLU A 72 2.34 10.90 2.03
CA GLU A 72 3.52 11.46 1.39
C GLU A 72 4.35 12.23 2.43
N SER A 73 5.42 11.59 2.91
CA SER A 73 6.41 12.18 3.81
C SER A 73 7.54 12.82 3.00
N GLY A 74 7.29 14.01 2.45
CA GLY A 74 8.34 14.85 1.85
C GLY A 74 8.97 15.80 2.88
N SER A 75 9.99 16.55 2.46
CA SER A 75 10.66 17.60 3.26
C SER A 75 9.76 18.80 3.66
N GLY A 76 8.46 18.73 3.34
CA GLY A 76 7.44 19.71 3.70
C GLY A 76 6.45 19.18 4.74
N ARG A 77 5.21 19.70 4.68
CA ARG A 77 4.14 19.24 5.56
C ARG A 77 3.63 17.87 5.09
N PRO A 78 3.59 16.84 5.96
CA PRO A 78 3.07 15.53 5.59
C PRO A 78 1.62 15.68 5.12
N ARG A 79 1.31 15.09 3.96
CA ARG A 79 -0.02 15.11 3.36
C ARG A 79 -0.51 13.71 3.06
N TRP A 80 -1.81 13.51 3.19
CA TRP A 80 -2.47 12.27 2.84
C TRP A 80 -3.10 12.42 1.46
N MET A 81 -2.57 11.69 0.49
CA MET A 81 -3.01 11.71 -0.90
C MET A 81 -4.02 10.59 -1.13
N GLY A 82 -5.20 10.93 -1.63
CA GLY A 82 -6.23 9.97 -2.00
C GLY A 82 -7.12 10.53 -3.10
N VAL A 83 -8.31 9.94 -3.24
CA VAL A 83 -9.34 10.42 -4.16
C VAL A 83 -10.61 10.75 -3.40
N ASP A 84 -11.26 11.84 -3.82
CA ASP A 84 -12.57 12.18 -3.30
C ASP A 84 -13.66 11.24 -3.84
N HIS A 85 -14.92 11.53 -3.52
CA HIS A 85 -16.07 10.76 -3.97
C HIS A 85 -16.33 10.85 -5.48
N HIS A 86 -15.87 11.92 -6.13
CA HIS A 86 -15.95 12.11 -7.58
C HIS A 86 -14.75 11.52 -8.33
N GLY A 87 -13.80 10.91 -7.61
CA GLY A 87 -12.57 10.35 -8.20
C GLY A 87 -11.50 11.41 -8.49
N ARG A 88 -11.64 12.63 -7.97
CA ARG A 88 -10.62 13.68 -8.13
C ARG A 88 -9.50 13.48 -7.11
N PRO A 89 -8.23 13.73 -7.48
CA PRO A 89 -7.13 13.73 -6.53
C PRO A 89 -7.38 14.73 -5.40
N GLN A 90 -7.16 14.29 -4.17
CA GLN A 90 -7.35 15.11 -2.98
C GLN A 90 -6.19 14.94 -2.01
N ALA A 91 -5.68 16.07 -1.51
CA ALA A 91 -4.71 16.12 -0.41
C ALA A 91 -5.42 16.50 0.89
N LEU A 92 -5.26 15.69 1.93
CA LEU A 92 -5.75 15.97 3.28
C LEU A 92 -4.59 16.21 4.24
N THR A 93 -4.79 17.13 5.18
CA THR A 93 -3.92 17.22 6.36
C THR A 93 -4.21 16.06 7.31
N GLY A 94 -3.27 15.76 8.21
CA GLY A 94 -3.51 14.76 9.26
C GLY A 94 -4.74 15.08 10.12
N GLU A 95 -4.99 16.36 10.40
CA GLU A 95 -6.18 16.80 11.15
C GLU A 95 -7.48 16.58 10.38
N ALA A 96 -7.51 16.91 9.09
CA ALA A 96 -8.68 16.69 8.24
C ALA A 96 -9.02 15.20 8.14
N LEU A 97 -8.00 14.35 7.99
CA LEU A 97 -8.18 12.91 7.94
C LEU A 97 -8.69 12.35 9.28
N ARG A 98 -8.14 12.80 10.41
CA ARG A 98 -8.64 12.45 11.76
C ARG A 98 -10.10 12.81 11.95
N LYS A 99 -10.53 14.00 11.50
CA LYS A 99 -11.92 14.45 11.57
C LYS A 99 -12.86 13.59 10.71
N GLN A 100 -12.39 13.08 9.57
CA GLN A 100 -13.18 12.20 8.71
C GLN A 100 -13.29 10.76 9.24
N GLY A 101 -12.41 10.39 10.18
CA GLY A 101 -12.25 9.01 10.63
C GLY A 101 -11.47 8.18 9.60
N TRP A 102 -10.54 7.37 10.11
CA TRP A 102 -9.73 6.49 9.28
C TRP A 102 -9.38 5.19 10.02
N SER A 103 -8.98 4.17 9.27
CA SER A 103 -8.53 2.86 9.78
C SER A 103 -7.33 2.35 8.98
N TYR A 104 -6.53 1.46 9.57
CA TYR A 104 -5.47 0.76 8.83
C TYR A 104 -6.01 -0.33 7.89
N HIS A 105 -7.21 -0.82 8.16
CA HIS A 105 -7.88 -1.84 7.37
C HIS A 105 -8.98 -1.24 6.51
N ARG A 106 -9.21 -1.85 5.35
CA ARG A 106 -10.44 -1.63 4.58
C ARG A 106 -11.59 -2.26 5.36
N SER A 107 -12.62 -1.49 5.70
CA SER A 107 -13.88 -2.08 6.19
C SER A 107 -14.46 -2.95 5.08
N SER A 108 -14.80 -4.21 5.42
CA SER A 108 -15.36 -5.20 4.48
C SER A 108 -16.81 -4.93 4.13
#